data_AF-A0A328B5M1-F1
#
_entry.id   AF-A0A328B5M1-F1
#
_cell.length_a   1.000
_cell.length_b   1.000
_cell.length_c   1.000
_cell.angle_alpha   90.00
_cell.angle_beta   90.00
_cell.angle_gamma   90.00
#
_symmetry.space_group_name_H-M   'P 1'
#
loop_
_entity.id
_entity.type
_entity.pdbx_description
1 polymer ?
#
loop_
_entity_poly.entity_id
_entity_poly.type
_entity_poly.pdbx_seq_one_letter_code
_entity_poly.pdbx_strand_id
1 'polypeptide(L)'
;MYAILLWASLALLPGAPAAPRAPELFPGELQLATCALDLPLTYLKKDMPAAIRTARAHPNEELVLLRYNPQTHQVSTQRVYVLVFTQPKTGKEVIYQETAAEHRRPSQARKALFVRLNPQTDRYYRAACFDQTVAATPALQELLAPTPTATALGR
;
A
#
# COMPACT_ATOMS: atom_id res chain seq x y z
N MET A 1 30.50 -33.61 46.07
CA MET A 1 31.40 -33.54 44.89
C MET A 1 30.56 -33.18 43.67
N TYR A 2 30.94 -32.07 42.99
CA TYR A 2 30.53 -31.53 41.66
C TYR A 2 29.02 -31.33 41.38
N ALA A 3 28.43 -30.14 41.28
CA ALA A 3 28.77 -28.83 40.68
C ALA A 3 28.54 -28.73 39.15
N ILE A 4 27.72 -27.72 38.79
CA ILE A 4 27.76 -26.84 37.60
C ILE A 4 26.78 -27.09 36.43
N LEU A 5 25.85 -26.13 36.35
CA LEU A 5 25.16 -25.53 35.20
C LEU A 5 25.84 -25.72 33.83
N LEU A 6 25.06 -26.08 32.81
CA LEU A 6 25.38 -25.70 31.43
C LEU A 6 24.13 -25.18 30.71
N TRP A 7 24.16 -23.88 30.46
CA TRP A 7 23.32 -23.16 29.51
C TRP A 7 23.54 -23.75 28.12
N ALA A 8 22.45 -24.10 27.42
CA ALA A 8 22.47 -24.27 25.97
C ALA A 8 21.85 -23.01 25.35
N SER A 9 22.74 -22.14 24.93
CA SER A 9 22.56 -20.90 24.21
C SER A 9 21.42 -20.93 23.20
N LEU A 10 20.55 -19.92 23.26
CA LEU A 10 19.77 -19.45 22.13
C LEU A 10 20.72 -19.21 20.94
N ALA A 11 20.72 -20.12 19.97
CA ALA A 11 21.21 -19.78 18.65
C ALA A 11 20.17 -18.83 18.03
N LEU A 12 20.45 -17.52 18.10
CA LEU A 12 19.85 -16.55 17.19
C LEU A 12 20.16 -17.02 15.77
N LEU A 13 19.15 -17.58 15.10
CA LEU A 13 19.23 -17.87 13.69
C LEU A 13 19.49 -16.54 12.94
N PRO A 14 20.54 -16.48 12.09
CA PRO A 14 20.86 -15.29 11.33
C PRO A 14 19.71 -14.98 10.38
N GLY A 15 19.45 -13.68 10.24
CA GLY A 15 18.29 -13.10 9.58
C GLY A 15 17.88 -13.81 8.29
N ALA A 16 16.57 -14.00 8.15
CA ALA A 16 15.97 -14.40 6.89
C ALA A 16 16.55 -13.55 5.75
N PRO A 17 16.91 -14.16 4.61
CA PRO A 17 17.39 -13.40 3.46
C PRO A 17 16.34 -12.34 3.12
N ALA A 18 16.78 -11.08 3.04
CA ALA A 18 15.92 -9.99 2.61
C ALA A 18 15.32 -10.39 1.26
N ALA A 19 13.99 -10.47 1.18
CA ALA A 19 13.31 -10.76 -0.06
C ALA A 19 13.82 -9.80 -1.16
N PRO A 20 14.06 -10.28 -2.39
CA PRO A 20 14.57 -9.44 -3.46
C PRO A 20 13.66 -8.22 -3.59
N ARG A 21 14.23 -7.02 -3.43
CA ARG A 21 13.48 -5.77 -3.56
C ARG A 21 12.87 -5.74 -4.96
N ALA A 22 11.57 -5.50 -5.02
CA ALA A 22 10.91 -5.28 -6.30
C ALA A 22 11.64 -4.15 -7.04
N PRO A 23 11.81 -4.26 -8.38
CA PRO A 23 12.43 -3.20 -9.16
C PRO A 23 11.61 -1.91 -8.98
N GLU A 24 12.30 -0.77 -9.06
CA GLU A 24 11.63 0.53 -9.06
C GLU A 24 10.69 0.63 -10.27
N LEU A 25 9.49 1.19 -10.05
CA LEU A 25 8.48 1.41 -11.07
C LEU A 25 8.84 2.58 -11.98
N PHE A 26 9.45 3.61 -11.40
CA PHE A 26 9.84 4.84 -12.08
C PHE A 26 11.08 5.43 -11.41
N PRO A 27 11.83 6.31 -12.11
CA PRO A 27 13.04 6.90 -11.56
C PRO A 27 12.78 7.65 -10.24
N GLY A 28 13.46 7.23 -9.17
CA GLY A 28 13.38 7.88 -7.87
C GLY A 28 12.34 7.28 -6.92
N GLU A 29 11.59 6.24 -7.31
CA GLU A 29 10.64 5.54 -6.43
C GLU A 29 11.34 4.98 -5.17
N LEU A 30 12.63 4.63 -5.25
CA LEU A 30 13.39 4.12 -4.11
C LEU A 30 13.37 5.05 -2.89
N GLN A 31 13.16 6.35 -3.09
CA GLN A 31 13.01 7.30 -1.99
C GLN A 31 11.72 7.07 -1.18
N LEU A 32 10.69 6.49 -1.80
CA LEU A 32 9.42 6.11 -1.19
C LEU A 32 9.44 4.70 -0.57
N ALA A 33 10.54 3.96 -0.66
CA ALA A 33 10.61 2.57 -0.22
C ALA A 33 10.26 2.38 1.26
N THR A 34 10.60 3.34 2.12
CA THR A 34 10.26 3.31 3.55
C THR A 34 8.78 3.62 3.83
N CYS A 35 8.10 4.28 2.88
CA CYS A 35 6.69 4.58 2.95
C CYS A 35 5.82 3.43 2.44
N ALA A 36 6.40 2.48 1.70
CA ALA A 36 5.68 1.38 1.08
C ALA A 36 4.99 0.51 2.14
N LEU A 37 3.75 0.13 1.84
CA LEU A 37 2.99 -0.82 2.62
C LEU A 37 2.88 -2.13 1.84
N ASP A 38 3.32 -3.23 2.46
CA ASP A 38 3.21 -4.57 1.89
C ASP A 38 1.77 -5.12 2.05
N LEU A 39 0.86 -4.50 1.31
CA LEU A 39 -0.52 -4.94 1.17
C LEU A 39 -0.66 -5.66 -0.19
N PRO A 40 -1.19 -6.90 -0.22
CA PRO A 40 -1.39 -7.63 -1.46
C PRO A 40 -2.19 -6.84 -2.50
N LEU A 41 -1.61 -6.67 -3.69
CA LEU A 41 -2.21 -5.95 -4.81
C LEU A 41 -3.17 -6.85 -5.61
N THR A 42 -4.09 -7.52 -4.92
CA THR A 42 -4.96 -8.54 -5.49
C THR A 42 -6.13 -8.86 -4.55
N TYR A 43 -7.23 -9.37 -5.13
CA TYR A 43 -8.40 -9.86 -4.38
C TYR A 43 -8.53 -11.38 -4.41
N LEU A 44 -7.46 -12.08 -4.81
CA LEU A 44 -7.45 -13.53 -4.87
C LEU A 44 -7.63 -14.12 -3.46
N LYS A 45 -8.41 -15.20 -3.38
CA LYS A 45 -8.73 -15.88 -2.12
C LYS A 45 -7.48 -16.29 -1.33
N LYS A 46 -6.42 -16.72 -2.03
CA LYS A 46 -5.15 -17.15 -1.42
C LYS A 46 -4.41 -16.02 -0.68
N ASP A 47 -4.57 -14.78 -1.12
CA ASP A 47 -3.85 -13.61 -0.60
C ASP A 47 -4.69 -12.85 0.45
N MET A 48 -5.99 -13.14 0.52
CA MET A 48 -6.93 -12.52 1.45
C MET A 48 -6.51 -12.61 2.93
N PRO A 49 -5.97 -13.74 3.45
CA PRO A 49 -5.49 -13.77 4.83
C PRO A 49 -4.36 -12.78 5.10
N ALA A 50 -3.43 -12.60 4.16
CA ALA A 50 -2.37 -11.61 4.29
C ALA A 50 -2.94 -10.18 4.20
N ALA A 51 -3.84 -9.94 3.24
CA ALA A 51 -4.47 -8.63 3.08
C ALA A 51 -5.28 -8.20 4.31
N ILE A 52 -6.04 -9.10 4.91
CA ILE A 52 -6.79 -8.84 6.15
C ILE A 52 -5.84 -8.54 7.31
N ARG A 53 -4.76 -9.33 7.48
CA ARG A 53 -3.78 -9.08 8.55
C ARG A 53 -3.14 -7.70 8.40
N THR A 54 -2.69 -7.34 7.21
CA THR A 54 -2.10 -6.01 6.95
C THR A 54 -3.12 -4.90 7.18
N ALA A 55 -4.34 -5.01 6.64
CA ALA A 55 -5.38 -4.00 6.84
C ALA A 55 -5.75 -3.81 8.32
N ARG A 56 -5.74 -4.89 9.13
CA ARG A 56 -5.98 -4.80 10.59
C ARG A 56 -4.80 -4.19 11.36
N ALA A 57 -3.57 -4.38 10.91
CA ALA A 57 -2.39 -3.75 11.50
C ALA A 57 -2.33 -2.24 11.21
N HIS A 58 -3.04 -1.80 10.17
CA HIS A 58 -3.12 -0.41 9.71
C HIS A 58 -4.59 0.07 9.71
N PRO A 59 -5.29 0.01 10.86
CA PRO A 59 -6.71 0.29 10.90
C PRO A 59 -6.95 1.77 10.62
N ASN A 60 -7.82 2.04 9.65
CA ASN A 60 -8.20 3.40 9.29
C ASN A 60 -7.00 4.30 8.88
N GLU A 61 -5.96 3.71 8.32
CA GLU A 61 -4.83 4.47 7.77
C GLU A 61 -5.11 4.91 6.34
N GLU A 62 -4.87 6.18 6.04
CA GLU A 62 -4.95 6.70 4.68
C GLU A 62 -3.73 6.23 3.88
N LEU A 63 -3.99 5.60 2.74
CA LEU A 63 -2.97 5.10 1.83
C LEU A 63 -3.01 5.86 0.51
N VAL A 64 -1.86 5.91 -0.15
CA VAL A 64 -1.74 6.32 -1.55
C VAL A 64 -1.59 5.05 -2.38
N LEU A 65 -2.60 4.77 -3.23
CA LEU A 65 -2.46 3.86 -4.35
C LEU A 65 -1.79 4.60 -5.49
N LEU A 66 -0.52 4.28 -5.74
CA LEU A 66 0.22 4.77 -6.89
C LEU A 66 0.10 3.77 -8.03
N ARG A 67 -0.07 4.28 -9.25
CA ARG A 67 -0.14 3.49 -10.48
C ARG A 67 0.76 4.09 -11.54
N TYR A 68 1.69 3.30 -12.03
CA TYR A 68 2.60 3.68 -13.11
C TYR A 68 2.10 3.12 -14.44
N ASN A 69 2.01 3.98 -15.45
CA ASN A 69 1.76 3.54 -16.82
C ASN A 69 3.10 3.38 -17.56
N PRO A 70 3.56 2.15 -17.85
CA PRO A 70 4.84 1.93 -18.52
C PRO A 70 4.86 2.41 -19.98
N GLN A 71 3.70 2.66 -20.60
CA GLN A 71 3.61 3.13 -21.99
C GLN A 71 3.75 4.65 -22.09
N THR A 72 3.17 5.39 -21.13
CA THR A 72 3.20 6.86 -21.12
C THR A 72 4.20 7.43 -20.13
N HIS A 73 4.84 6.57 -19.33
CA HIS A 73 5.71 6.93 -18.21
C HIS A 73 5.04 7.84 -17.17
N GLN A 74 3.71 7.86 -17.14
CA GLN A 74 2.94 8.68 -16.22
C GLN A 74 2.69 7.95 -14.91
N VAL A 75 2.75 8.72 -13.82
CA VAL A 75 2.37 8.25 -12.49
C VAL A 75 1.05 8.88 -12.11
N SER A 76 0.12 8.07 -11.63
CA SER A 76 -1.15 8.53 -11.06
C SER A 76 -1.25 8.08 -9.61
N THR A 77 -1.90 8.90 -8.78
CA THR A 77 -2.10 8.61 -7.37
C THR A 77 -3.57 8.70 -7.01
N GLN A 78 -4.01 7.81 -6.11
CA GLN A 78 -5.36 7.84 -5.56
C GLN A 78 -5.30 7.60 -4.06
N ARG A 79 -5.92 8.48 -3.28
CA ARG A 79 -6.01 8.33 -1.84
C ARG A 79 -7.14 7.40 -1.46
N VAL A 80 -6.82 6.34 -0.72
CA VAL A 80 -7.73 5.27 -0.38
C VAL A 80 -7.59 4.84 1.07
N TYR A 81 -8.63 4.20 1.59
CA TYR A 81 -8.61 3.43 2.82
C TYR A 81 -8.87 1.97 2.45
N VAL A 82 -8.12 1.05 3.07
CA VAL A 82 -8.35 -0.39 2.92
C VAL A 82 -8.95 -0.91 4.21
N LEU A 83 -10.17 -1.41 4.12
CA LEU A 83 -11.00 -1.77 5.27
C LEU A 83 -11.35 -3.24 5.22
N VAL A 84 -11.52 -3.84 6.39
CA VAL A 84 -12.00 -5.23 6.53
C VAL A 84 -13.50 -5.21 6.73
N PHE A 85 -14.22 -5.96 5.90
CA PHE A 85 -15.64 -6.22 6.06
C PHE A 85 -15.87 -7.66 6.46
N THR A 86 -16.56 -7.86 7.59
CA THR A 86 -17.02 -9.17 8.05
C THR A 86 -18.46 -9.37 7.59
N GLN A 87 -18.69 -10.37 6.74
CA GLN A 87 -20.02 -10.72 6.27
C GLN A 87 -20.90 -11.20 7.44
N PRO A 88 -22.03 -10.53 7.75
CA PRO A 88 -22.81 -10.85 8.94
C PRO A 88 -23.38 -12.28 8.95
N LYS A 89 -23.72 -12.82 7.78
CA LYS A 89 -24.34 -14.15 7.65
C LYS A 89 -23.36 -15.31 7.71
N THR A 90 -22.12 -15.10 7.27
CA THR A 90 -21.14 -16.18 7.08
C THR A 90 -19.93 -16.03 8.00
N GLY A 91 -19.78 -14.88 8.68
CA GLY A 91 -18.57 -14.51 9.40
C GLY A 91 -17.35 -14.31 8.50
N LYS A 92 -17.51 -14.43 7.17
CA LYS A 92 -16.39 -14.38 6.23
C LYS A 92 -15.88 -12.96 6.12
N GLU A 93 -14.57 -12.82 6.24
CA GLU A 93 -13.90 -11.53 6.09
C GLU A 93 -13.36 -11.33 4.68
N VAL A 94 -13.47 -10.10 4.21
CA VAL A 94 -12.89 -9.63 2.94
C VAL A 94 -12.34 -8.23 3.14
N ILE A 95 -11.33 -7.86 2.36
CA ILE A 95 -10.93 -6.45 2.24
C ILE A 95 -11.76 -5.76 1.16
N TYR A 96 -11.99 -4.46 1.34
CA TYR A 96 -12.49 -3.57 0.32
C TYR A 96 -11.81 -2.21 0.46
N GLN A 97 -11.92 -1.37 -0.58
CA GLN A 97 -11.32 -0.05 -0.58
C GLN A 97 -12.41 1.02 -0.57
N GLU A 98 -12.11 2.18 -0.02
CA GLU A 98 -12.91 3.40 -0.17
C GLU A 98 -11.98 4.53 -0.59
N THR A 99 -12.46 5.50 -1.35
CA THR A 99 -11.68 6.72 -1.58
C THR A 99 -11.62 7.54 -0.29
N ALA A 100 -10.58 8.34 -0.10
CA ALA A 100 -10.51 9.22 1.07
C ALA A 100 -11.70 10.19 1.15
N ALA A 101 -12.21 10.65 0.00
CA ALA A 101 -13.41 11.48 -0.07
C ALA A 101 -14.65 10.72 0.42
N GLU A 102 -14.81 9.45 0.06
CA GLU A 102 -15.92 8.62 0.50
C GLU A 102 -15.81 8.29 1.99
N HIS A 103 -14.61 7.97 2.45
CA HIS A 103 -14.35 7.59 3.84
C HIS A 103 -14.72 8.70 4.84
N ARG A 104 -14.51 9.97 4.45
CA ARG A 104 -14.83 11.15 5.26
C ARG A 104 -16.32 11.53 5.23
N ARG A 105 -17.15 10.89 4.40
CA ARG A 105 -18.58 11.20 4.35
C ARG A 105 -19.27 10.74 5.64
N PRO A 106 -20.21 11.54 6.18
CA PRO A 106 -21.02 11.14 7.33
C PRO A 106 -22.11 10.10 6.99
N SER A 107 -22.21 9.66 5.72
CA SER A 107 -23.19 8.68 5.26
C SER A 107 -22.92 7.29 5.81
N GLN A 108 -23.99 6.59 6.20
CA GLN A 108 -23.95 5.16 6.54
C GLN A 108 -23.78 4.26 5.31
N ALA A 109 -24.12 4.75 4.12
CA ALA A 109 -23.89 4.07 2.85
C ALA A 109 -22.64 4.63 2.19
N ARG A 110 -21.50 3.97 2.41
CA ARG A 110 -20.22 4.29 1.77
C ARG A 110 -20.02 3.44 0.53
N LYS A 111 -19.50 4.04 -0.53
CA LYS A 111 -19.19 3.35 -1.78
C LYS A 111 -17.84 2.63 -1.71
N ALA A 112 -17.88 1.32 -1.87
CA ALA A 112 -16.68 0.53 -2.10
C ALA A 112 -16.07 0.84 -3.48
N LEU A 113 -14.75 0.89 -3.53
CA LEU A 113 -13.92 1.01 -4.71
C LEU A 113 -13.26 -0.35 -4.99
N PHE A 114 -13.48 -0.88 -6.19
CA PHE A 114 -12.84 -2.09 -6.68
C PHE A 114 -11.99 -1.77 -7.90
N VAL A 115 -10.76 -1.34 -7.65
CA VAL A 115 -9.75 -1.14 -8.71
C VAL A 115 -9.17 -2.47 -9.14
N ARG A 116 -8.96 -2.68 -10.44
CA ARG A 116 -8.17 -3.82 -10.92
C ARG A 116 -6.69 -3.56 -10.63
N LEU A 117 -6.15 -4.22 -9.62
CA LEU A 117 -4.76 -4.04 -9.17
C LEU A 117 -3.78 -4.85 -10.02
N ASN A 118 -2.58 -4.31 -10.22
CA ASN A 118 -1.49 -4.98 -10.90
C ASN A 118 -0.17 -4.87 -10.10
N PRO A 119 0.37 -5.98 -9.57
CA PRO A 119 1.61 -5.96 -8.78
C PRO A 119 2.85 -5.51 -9.56
N GLN A 120 2.79 -5.44 -10.89
CA GLN A 120 3.89 -4.94 -11.71
C GLN A 120 3.91 -3.42 -11.84
N THR A 121 2.79 -2.73 -11.59
CA THR A 121 2.64 -1.29 -11.88
C THR A 121 2.02 -0.49 -10.74
N ASP A 122 1.40 -1.16 -9.78
CA ASP A 122 0.73 -0.53 -8.65
C ASP A 122 1.55 -0.71 -7.37
N ARG A 123 1.48 0.26 -6.46
CA ARG A 123 2.08 0.20 -5.12
C ARG A 123 1.17 0.90 -4.11
N TYR A 124 1.20 0.43 -2.88
CA TYR A 124 0.62 1.15 -1.74
C TYR A 124 1.71 1.84 -0.94
N TYR A 125 1.47 3.10 -0.60
CA TYR A 125 2.29 3.84 0.35
C TYR A 125 1.42 4.41 1.47
N ARG A 126 1.99 4.56 2.65
CA ARG A 126 1.36 5.29 3.75
C ARG A 126 1.31 6.78 3.42
N ALA A 127 0.13 7.39 3.43
CA ALA A 127 -0.07 8.73 2.88
C ALA A 127 0.78 9.80 3.58
N ALA A 128 0.86 9.78 4.92
CA ALA A 128 1.64 10.76 5.66
C ALA A 128 3.14 10.70 5.33
N CYS A 129 3.72 9.49 5.24
CA CYS A 129 5.12 9.30 4.85
C CYS A 129 5.33 9.71 3.39
N PHE A 130 4.42 9.31 2.49
CA PHE A 130 4.48 9.66 1.08
C PHE A 130 4.52 11.18 0.89
N ASP A 131 3.60 11.92 1.52
CA ASP A 131 3.50 13.37 1.40
C ASP A 131 4.77 14.08 1.91
N GLN A 132 5.31 13.62 3.05
CA GLN A 132 6.56 14.16 3.60
C GLN A 132 7.74 13.94 2.66
N THR A 133 7.89 12.72 2.14
CA THR A 133 8.98 12.39 1.22
C THR A 133 8.86 13.14 -0.11
N VAL A 134 7.67 13.23 -0.68
CA VAL A 134 7.44 14.02 -1.90
C VAL A 134 7.71 15.50 -1.65
N ALA A 135 7.26 16.06 -0.52
CA ALA A 135 7.56 17.45 -0.16
C ALA A 135 9.07 17.72 0.00
N ALA A 136 9.84 16.74 0.44
CA ALA A 136 11.30 16.85 0.62
C ALA A 136 12.11 16.57 -0.66
N THR A 137 11.52 16.00 -1.71
CA THR A 137 12.23 15.58 -2.92
C THR A 137 11.69 16.28 -4.17
N PRO A 138 12.37 17.32 -4.69
CA PRO A 138 11.94 18.06 -5.88
C PRO A 138 11.68 17.18 -7.11
N ALA A 139 12.55 16.21 -7.39
CA ALA A 139 12.37 15.30 -8.54
C ALA A 139 11.08 14.47 -8.46
N LEU A 140 10.63 14.10 -7.25
CA LEU A 140 9.35 13.41 -7.08
C LEU A 140 8.18 14.37 -7.26
N GLN A 141 8.31 15.63 -6.86
CA GLN A 141 7.27 16.65 -7.08
C GLN A 141 7.04 16.88 -8.57
N GLU A 142 8.10 16.98 -9.37
CA GLU A 142 7.98 17.18 -10.81
C GLU A 142 7.27 16.01 -11.49
N LEU A 143 7.57 14.77 -11.07
CA LEU A 143 6.99 13.57 -11.64
C LEU A 143 5.54 13.32 -11.20
N LEU A 144 5.22 13.64 -9.94
CA LEU A 144 3.92 13.41 -9.31
C LEU A 144 3.01 14.64 -9.37
N ALA A 145 3.51 15.77 -9.85
CA ALA A 145 2.70 16.93 -10.15
C ALA A 145 1.60 16.49 -11.12
N PRO A 146 0.35 16.90 -10.92
CA PRO A 146 -0.69 16.68 -11.89
C PRO A 146 -0.19 17.28 -13.21
N THR A 147 0.08 16.41 -14.20
CA THR A 147 0.35 16.88 -15.54
C THR A 147 -0.87 17.70 -15.93
N PRO A 148 -0.75 18.98 -16.33
CA PRO A 148 -1.90 19.74 -16.78
C PRO A 148 -2.48 18.97 -17.95
N THR A 149 -3.60 18.29 -17.72
CA THR A 149 -4.35 17.64 -18.78
C THR A 149 -4.62 18.75 -19.79
N ALA A 150 -4.15 18.51 -21.01
CA ALA A 150 -4.34 19.40 -22.14
C ALA A 150 -5.73 20.03 -22.10
N THR A 151 -5.71 21.35 -21.98
CA THR A 151 -6.64 22.30 -22.57
C THR A 151 -8.03 21.75 -22.89
N ALA A 152 -9.01 22.26 -22.16
CA ALA A 152 -10.28 22.70 -22.68
C ALA A 152 -10.39 22.64 -24.22
N LEU A 153 -10.90 21.53 -24.77
CA LEU A 153 -11.39 21.44 -26.14
C LEU A 153 -12.52 20.40 -26.17
N GLY A 154 -13.74 20.88 -26.04
CA GLY A 154 -14.95 20.09 -26.15
C GLY A 154 -16.15 20.95 -25.78
N ARG A 155 -16.63 21.69 -26.78
CA ARG A 155 -17.86 22.48 -26.76
C ARG A 155 -19.07 21.66 -26.31
#